data_AF-A0A660PWN9-F1
#
_entry.id   AF-A0A660PWN9-F1
#
_cell.length_a   1.000
_cell.length_b   1.000
_cell.length_c   1.000
_cell.angle_alpha   90.00
_cell.angle_beta   90.00
_cell.angle_gamma   90.00
#
_symmetry.space_group_name_H-M   'P 1'
#
loop_
_entity.id
_entity.type
_entity.pdbx_description
1 polymer ?
#
loop_
_entity_poly.entity_id
_entity_poly.type
_entity_poly.pdbx_seq_one_letter_code
_entity_poly.pdbx_strand_id
1 'polypeptide(L)' 'MKSRASDSGCYQLIIKLPFDRRIRIGALGMISFKAGYYIYTGRAKKNLEKRVQRHLRGDKKKHWHIDYLL' A
#
# COMPACT_ATOMS: atom_id res chain seq x y z
N MET A 1 32.20 4.89 4.49
CA MET A 1 31.20 5.90 4.92
C MET A 1 29.88 5.61 4.18
N LYS A 2 28.90 4.94 4.81
CA LYS A 2 27.58 4.73 4.17
C LYS A 2 26.75 5.99 4.40
N SER A 3 26.43 6.75 3.35
CA SER A 3 25.44 7.81 3.47
C SER A 3 24.12 7.17 3.90
N ARG A 4 23.55 7.61 5.03
CA ARG A 4 22.18 7.25 5.37
C ARG A 4 21.30 7.83 4.28
N ALA A 5 20.59 6.98 3.54
CA ALA A 5 19.55 7.44 2.63
C ALA A 5 18.59 8.35 3.41
N SER A 6 18.20 9.48 2.81
CA SER A 6 17.19 10.35 3.41
C SER A 6 15.89 9.57 3.63
N ASP A 7 15.15 9.88 4.70
CA ASP A 7 13.83 9.29 4.99
C ASP A 7 12.74 9.85 4.03
N SER A 8 12.95 9.61 2.74
CA SER A 8 12.20 10.07 1.58
C SER A 8 12.53 9.17 0.38
N GLY A 9 11.71 9.21 -0.66
CA GLY A 9 11.90 8.42 -1.88
C GLY A 9 10.66 7.69 -2.32
N CYS A 10 10.84 6.69 -3.19
CA CYS A 10 9.79 5.79 -3.65
C CYS A 10 9.85 4.46 -2.91
N TYR A 11 8.71 3.79 -2.78
CA TYR A 11 8.61 2.45 -2.21
C TYR A 11 7.61 1.63 -3.00
N GLN A 12 7.76 0.31 -2.89
CA GLN A 12 6.84 -0.67 -3.47
C GLN A 12 6.29 -1.55 -2.36
N LEU A 13 4.98 -1.71 -2.31
CA LEU A 13 4.33 -2.73 -1.47
C LEU A 13 3.94 -3.89 -2.37
N ILE A 14 4.43 -5.09 -2.02
CA ILE A 14 4.05 -6.33 -2.67
C ILE A 14 2.91 -6.94 -1.86
N ILE A 15 1.77 -7.14 -2.51
CA ILE A 15 0.56 -7.65 -1.89
C ILE A 15 0.18 -8.95 -2.56
N LYS A 16 0.08 -10.02 -1.78
CA LYS A 16 -0.39 -11.32 -2.25
C LYS A 16 -1.89 -11.42 -2.01
N LEU A 17 -2.66 -11.58 -3.07
CA LEU A 17 -4.07 -11.94 -3.00
C LEU A 17 -4.20 -13.42 -3.35
N PRO A 18 -4.49 -14.32 -2.37
CA PRO A 18 -4.45 -15.75 -2.62
C PRO A 18 -5.60 -16.27 -3.48
N PHE A 19 -6.70 -15.53 -3.59
CA PHE A 19 -7.91 -15.93 -4.32
C PHE A 19 -8.57 -14.71 -4.97
N ASP A 20 -9.34 -14.92 -6.04
CA ASP A 20 -10.16 -13.88 -6.64
C ASP A 20 -11.08 -13.25 -5.58
N ARG A 21 -11.13 -11.92 -5.50
CA ARG A 21 -11.98 -11.21 -4.53
C ARG A 21 -12.65 -10.00 -5.16
N ARG A 22 -13.90 -9.74 -4.75
CA ARG A 22 -14.58 -8.47 -4.99
C ARG A 22 -14.45 -7.60 -3.74
N ILE A 23 -13.79 -6.45 -3.87
CA ILE A 23 -13.47 -5.56 -2.75
C ILE A 23 -14.15 -4.22 -2.99
N ARG A 24 -14.80 -3.66 -1.96
CA ARG A 24 -15.35 -2.30 -2.02
C ARG A 24 -14.23 -1.29 -1.77
N ILE A 25 -13.89 -0.48 -2.77
CA ILE A 25 -12.83 0.52 -2.73
C ILE A 25 -13.43 1.91 -2.61
N GLY A 26 -13.74 2.36 -1.39
CA GLY A 26 -14.25 3.70 -1.14
C GLY A 26 -15.38 4.12 -2.10
N ALA A 27 -15.19 5.26 -2.78
CA ALA A 27 -16.11 5.79 -3.78
C ALA A 27 -16.05 5.10 -5.15
N LEU A 28 -15.01 4.30 -5.43
CA LEU A 28 -14.91 3.52 -6.67
C LEU A 28 -15.87 2.31 -6.69
N GLY A 29 -16.47 1.97 -5.55
CA GLY A 29 -17.43 0.87 -5.46
C GLY A 29 -16.77 -0.51 -5.47
N MET A 30 -17.49 -1.51 -5.98
CA MET A 30 -17.04 -2.90 -5.99
C MET A 30 -16.13 -3.20 -7.18
N ILE A 31 -14.89 -3.59 -6.91
CA ILE A 31 -13.90 -3.95 -7.93
C ILE A 31 -13.52 -5.43 -7.77
N SER A 32 -13.45 -6.14 -8.90
CA SER A 32 -12.99 -7.54 -8.94
C SER A 32 -11.47 -7.58 -9.12
N PHE A 33 -10.78 -8.25 -8.20
CA PHE A 33 -9.35 -8.55 -8.26
C PHE A 33 -9.17 -10.06 -8.47
N LYS A 34 -8.22 -10.41 -9.34
CA LYS A 34 -7.80 -11.80 -9.56
C LYS A 34 -6.79 -12.22 -8.51
N ALA A 35 -6.72 -13.52 -8.20
CA ALA A 35 -5.63 -14.05 -7.40
C ALA A 35 -4.28 -13.70 -8.04
N GLY A 36 -3.30 -13.34 -7.23
CA GLY A 36 -1.97 -12.98 -7.73
C GLY A 36 -1.22 -11.99 -6.84
N TYR A 37 -0.13 -11.49 -7.39
CA TYR A 37 0.68 -10.45 -6.76
C TYR A 37 0.36 -9.09 -7.36
N TYR A 38 0.13 -8.13 -6.48
CA TYR A 38 -0.09 -6.73 -6.82
C TYR A 38 1.05 -5.89 -6.28
N ILE A 39 1.48 -4.90 -7.05
CA ILE A 39 2.48 -3.92 -6.63
C ILE A 39 1.81 -2.56 -6.52
N TYR A 40 1.97 -1.94 -5.36
CA TYR A 40 1.64 -0.53 -5.18
C TYR A 40 2.91 0.30 -5.09
N THR A 41 3.06 1.23 -6.03
CA THR A 41 4.18 2.16 -6.06
C THR A 41 3.77 3.48 -5.44
N GLY A 42 4.40 3.83 -4.32
CA GLY A 42 4.18 5.08 -3.61
C GLY A 42 5.45 5.92 -3.52
N ARG A 43 5.30 7.19 -3.16
CA ARG A 43 6.41 8.09 -2.82
C ARG A 43 6.18 8.82 -1.51
N ALA A 44 7.26 9.23 -0.86
CA ALA A 44 7.27 10.11 0.30
C ALA A 44 8.31 11.21 0.08
N LYS A 45 7.91 12.48 0.20
CA LYS A 45 8.88 13.60 0.19
C LYS A 45 9.67 13.70 1.50
N LYS A 46 9.08 13.23 2.60
CA LYS A 46 9.62 13.12 3.96
C LYS A 46 8.84 12.04 4.73
N ASN A 47 9.41 11.47 5.79
CA ASN A 47 8.79 10.44 6.61
C ASN A 47 8.40 9.18 5.80
N LEU A 48 9.30 8.69 4.94
CA LEU A 48 9.08 7.48 4.15
C LEU A 48 8.74 6.30 5.06
N GLU A 49 9.51 6.10 6.13
CA GLU A 49 9.29 5.01 7.07
C GLU A 49 7.90 5.09 7.70
N LYS A 50 7.48 6.26 8.23
CA LYS A 50 6.14 6.44 8.80
C LYS A 50 5.04 6.18 7.76
N ARG A 51 5.25 6.55 6.50
CA ARG A 51 4.28 6.29 5.43
C ARG A 51 4.15 4.79 5.16
N VAL A 52 5.25 4.05 5.12
CA VAL A 52 5.23 2.58 4.99
C VAL A 52 4.55 1.94 6.21
N GLN A 53 4.94 2.33 7.43
CA GLN A 53 4.31 1.84 8.67
C GLN A 53 2.80 2.09 8.71
N ARG A 54 2.35 3.26 8.22
CA ARG A 54 0.92 3.58 8.10
C ARG A 54 0.17 2.64 7.16
N HIS A 55 0.80 2.15 6.09
CA HIS A 55 0.22 1.15 5.20
C HIS A 55 0.20 -0.24 5.85
N LEU A 56 1.22 -0.60 6.63
CA LEU A 56 1.31 -1.92 7.28
C LEU A 56 0.43 -2.06 8.53
N ARG A 57 0.01 -0.96 9.16
CA ARG A 57 -0.85 -0.99 10.36
C ARG A 57 -2.19 -1.69 10.08
N GLY A 58 -2.53 -2.76 10.79
CA GLY A 58 -3.81 -3.48 10.58
C GLY A 58 -5.04 -2.62 10.86
N ASP A 59 -5.14 -2.08 12.08
CA ASP A 59 -6.22 -1.17 12.46
C ASP A 59 -5.91 0.28 12.04
N LYS A 60 -6.58 0.73 10.98
CA LYS A 60 -6.41 2.08 10.42
C LYS A 60 -7.66 2.50 9.66
N LYS A 61 -7.99 3.79 9.71
CA LYS A 61 -8.94 4.36 8.74
C LYS A 61 -8.35 4.23 7.34
N LYS A 62 -9.06 3.51 6.46
CA LYS A 62 -8.66 3.32 5.07
C LYS A 62 -8.72 4.69 4.38
N HIS A 63 -7.58 5.17 3.88
CA HIS A 63 -7.46 6.49 3.25
C HIS A 63 -7.12 6.35 1.76
N TRP A 64 -6.20 5.44 1.43
CA TRP A 64 -5.80 5.18 0.05
C TRP A 64 -6.50 3.92 -0.48
N HIS A 65 -6.68 3.85 -1.80
CA HIS A 65 -7.28 2.67 -2.44
C HIS A 65 -6.52 1.38 -2.11
N ILE A 66 -5.18 1.47 -1.99
CA ILE A 66 -4.37 0.31 -1.61
C ILE A 66 -4.64 -0.18 -0.19
N ASP A 67 -5.07 0.70 0.71
CA ASP A 67 -5.35 0.29 2.07
C ASP A 67 -6.46 -0.77 2.10
N TYR A 68 -7.36 -0.82 1.11
CA TYR A 68 -8.43 -1.82 1.04
C TYR A 68 -7.94 -3.21 0.59
N LEU A 69 -6.73 -3.31 0.03
CA LEU A 69 -6.06 -4.57 -0.33
C LEU A 69 -5.05 -5.03 0.74
N LEU A 70 -4.75 -4.18 1.73
CA LEU A 70 -3.86 -4.44 2.87
C LEU A 70 -4.65 -4.74 4.15
#